data_AF-A0A2L0EMD2-F1
#
_entry.id   AF-A0A2L0EMD2-F1
#
_cell.length_a   1.000
_cell.length_b   1.000
_cell.length_c   1.000
_cell.angle_alpha   90.00
_cell.angle_beta   90.00
_cell.angle_gamma   90.00
#
_symmetry.space_group_name_H-M   'P 1'
#
loop_
_entity.id
_entity.type
_entity.pdbx_description
1 polymer ?
#
loop_
_entity_poly.entity_id
_entity_poly.type
_entity_poly.pdbx_seq_one_letter_code
_entity_poly.pdbx_strand_id
1 'polypeptide(L)'
;MPASLRSRSIARVSLSALTLALALPAAASFTGCSGGDEPTEPQAAGSSPTFHKDVEPILQKSCMGCHSAGNIAPFSLTAYDEAKAVAALMVQTTKAGTMPPFAVRDTDECSTRHAWKGDIRLSDEEIGTLEAWSKAGTPKGDPKDAPAPFVPGSPDLPGMTLEVHPNEPYVTAGEQDEFRCFVIDPGLTEDQYLNGLQMVPGNHKVVHHGVIAIDPEGRSASLAGPDGSFPCGAGEIPNGAEIGSLELLTAWAPGADPVDLPEGVGQLIPKGSLIMMQIHYHPAGTTADPDLTRIQLRLTKEKPKYGFLYHLIGNFDLPVGELGFGLLPGPGDKNGVEFLIPADSKNHVETEQLTIPAPDSPGSQQMPFPPGTRIYGEFLHMHYLGFDEKVTVTRANGSPDQPKEECLAHAPKWEFGWQRSYSYDAPIETLPTLEPGDVLQIRCTYNNSTDNPYVVKALKEANMNATIDVAYGEGNTFDEMCVAGLSLVYPMP
;
A
#
# COMPACT_ATOMS: atom_id res chain seq x y z
N MET A 1 -50.75 1.08 55.78
CA MET A 1 -50.35 2.11 56.77
C MET A 1 -49.23 2.94 56.17
N PRO A 2 -49.22 4.27 56.36
CA PRO A 2 -49.63 5.18 55.28
C PRO A 2 -48.62 6.31 54.96
N ALA A 3 -48.99 7.09 53.93
CA ALA A 3 -48.86 8.56 53.78
C ALA A 3 -47.43 9.16 53.66
N SER A 4 -47.04 9.79 52.53
CA SER A 4 -47.37 11.17 52.07
C SER A 4 -46.76 12.25 52.99
N LEU A 5 -46.06 13.32 52.60
CA LEU A 5 -46.34 14.37 51.60
C LEU A 5 -45.12 15.33 51.49
N ARG A 6 -44.77 15.70 50.26
CA ARG A 6 -44.50 17.06 49.69
C ARG A 6 -43.81 18.19 50.50
N SER A 7 -42.92 18.90 49.81
CA SER A 7 -43.04 20.36 49.49
C SER A 7 -42.04 20.74 48.37
N ARG A 8 -42.46 21.08 47.13
CA ARG A 8 -42.68 22.43 46.52
C ARG A 8 -41.44 23.35 46.60
N SER A 9 -40.90 23.91 45.51
CA SER A 9 -41.50 24.80 44.48
C SER A 9 -40.67 24.74 43.17
N ILE A 10 -41.17 24.72 41.92
CA ILE A 10 -41.90 25.76 41.11
C ILE A 10 -41.08 27.07 41.05
N ALA A 11 -40.65 27.70 39.94
CA ALA A 11 -40.99 27.72 38.50
C ALA A 11 -39.68 27.98 37.69
N ARG A 12 -39.39 27.48 36.48
CA ARG A 12 -39.99 27.61 35.13
C ARG A 12 -40.10 29.04 34.55
N VAL A 13 -39.32 29.24 33.46
CA VAL A 13 -39.71 29.86 32.16
C VAL A 13 -39.68 31.42 32.17
N SER A 14 -39.11 32.18 31.21
CA SER A 14 -39.21 32.10 29.74
C SER A 14 -38.32 33.12 28.99
N LEU A 15 -38.02 32.80 27.72
CA LEU A 15 -38.07 33.58 26.46
C LEU A 15 -37.59 35.05 26.33
N SER A 16 -36.67 35.22 25.37
CA SER A 16 -36.74 36.05 24.15
C SER A 16 -36.65 37.59 24.15
N ALA A 17 -35.69 38.04 23.33
CA ALA A 17 -35.77 39.01 22.22
C ALA A 17 -35.53 40.53 22.42
N LEU A 18 -34.96 41.09 21.33
CA LEU A 18 -34.83 42.51 20.89
C LEU A 18 -33.81 43.38 21.64
N THR A 19 -32.99 44.25 21.02
CA THR A 19 -33.31 45.20 19.94
C THR A 19 -32.06 45.81 19.29
N LEU A 20 -32.22 46.24 18.04
CA LEU A 20 -31.37 47.02 17.13
C LEU A 20 -31.33 48.54 17.50
N ALA A 21 -30.22 49.26 17.29
CA ALA A 21 -30.23 50.67 16.84
C ALA A 21 -28.82 51.22 16.44
N LEU A 22 -28.79 51.93 15.30
CA LEU A 22 -27.69 52.66 14.65
C LEU A 22 -27.28 53.97 15.36
N ALA A 23 -26.04 54.43 15.13
CA ALA A 23 -25.71 55.81 14.68
C ALA A 23 -24.23 55.99 14.24
N LEU A 24 -24.00 56.50 13.01
CA LEU A 24 -22.80 57.20 12.50
C LEU A 24 -22.97 58.75 12.72
N PRO A 25 -22.07 59.66 12.27
CA PRO A 25 -20.60 59.76 12.34
C PRO A 25 -20.14 61.16 12.85
N ALA A 26 -18.84 61.40 13.04
CA ALA A 26 -18.27 62.76 13.02
C ALA A 26 -16.81 62.77 12.52
N ALA A 27 -16.57 63.64 11.55
CA ALA A 27 -15.29 63.89 10.89
C ALA A 27 -14.44 64.93 11.64
N ALA A 28 -13.11 64.82 11.55
CA ALA A 28 -12.20 65.96 11.60
C ALA A 28 -10.87 65.65 10.89
N SER A 29 -10.64 66.39 9.80
CA SER A 29 -9.40 66.64 9.06
C SER A 29 -8.36 67.42 9.89
N PHE A 30 -7.07 67.65 9.57
CA PHE A 30 -6.09 67.36 8.51
C PHE A 30 -4.70 67.66 9.12
N THR A 31 -3.65 66.95 8.71
CA THR A 31 -2.23 67.38 8.49
C THR A 31 -1.44 66.08 8.23
N GLY A 32 -0.70 65.84 7.15
CA GLY A 32 -0.01 66.73 6.23
C GLY A 32 1.50 66.54 6.37
N CYS A 33 2.04 65.37 5.98
CA CYS A 33 3.48 65.17 5.75
C CYS A 33 3.68 64.32 4.49
N SER A 34 4.36 64.92 3.52
CA SER A 34 4.76 64.35 2.25
C SER A 34 6.00 63.46 2.46
N GLY A 35 5.90 62.18 2.12
CA GLY A 35 7.03 61.25 2.00
C GLY A 35 6.87 60.51 0.67
N GLY A 36 7.89 60.56 -0.18
CA GLY A 36 7.81 60.24 -1.59
C GLY A 36 7.46 58.79 -1.90
N ASP A 37 6.64 58.62 -2.94
CA ASP A 37 6.47 57.36 -3.65
C ASP A 37 7.80 57.00 -4.32
N GLU A 38 8.53 56.05 -3.74
CA GLU A 38 9.48 55.26 -4.52
C GLU A 38 8.67 54.43 -5.52
N PRO A 39 8.96 54.50 -6.83
CA PRO A 39 8.32 53.62 -7.78
C PRO A 39 8.75 52.20 -7.46
N THR A 40 7.79 51.40 -6.98
CA THR A 40 7.96 49.97 -6.83
C THR A 40 8.30 49.43 -8.22
N GLU A 41 9.52 48.94 -8.37
CA GLU A 41 9.98 48.27 -9.58
C GLU A 41 8.96 47.17 -9.91
N PRO A 42 8.44 47.07 -11.15
CA PRO A 42 7.53 46.00 -11.49
C PRO A 42 8.28 44.68 -11.31
N GLN A 43 7.93 43.95 -10.26
CA GLN A 43 8.31 42.55 -10.10
C GLN A 43 7.90 41.88 -11.41
N ALA A 44 8.89 41.42 -12.18
CA ALA A 44 8.66 40.75 -13.43
C ALA A 44 7.62 39.66 -13.17
N ALA A 45 6.43 39.82 -13.73
CA ALA A 45 5.43 38.77 -13.75
C ALA A 45 6.09 37.62 -14.51
N GLY A 46 6.60 36.64 -13.78
CA GLY A 46 7.02 35.38 -14.36
C GLY A 46 5.86 34.90 -15.23
N SER A 47 6.14 34.58 -16.50
CA SER A 47 5.15 34.04 -17.41
C SER A 47 4.41 32.89 -16.72
N SER A 48 3.08 32.89 -16.73
CA SER A 48 2.30 31.80 -16.14
C SER A 48 2.75 30.45 -16.72
N PRO A 49 2.80 29.37 -15.91
CA PRO A 49 3.18 28.05 -16.41
C PRO A 49 2.30 27.64 -17.59
N THR A 50 2.85 26.89 -18.54
CA THR A 50 2.17 26.40 -19.73
C THR A 50 2.16 24.88 -19.78
N PHE A 51 1.23 24.31 -20.55
CA PHE A 51 1.10 22.86 -20.64
C PHE A 51 2.39 22.21 -21.13
N HIS A 52 2.85 22.55 -22.33
CA HIS A 52 3.99 21.85 -22.95
C HIS A 52 5.29 22.02 -22.15
N LYS A 53 5.57 23.22 -21.64
CA LYS A 53 6.82 23.50 -20.96
C LYS A 53 6.87 22.99 -19.52
N ASP A 54 5.79 23.21 -18.76
CA ASP A 54 5.85 23.13 -17.29
C ASP A 54 4.97 22.00 -16.72
N VAL A 55 3.80 21.72 -17.32
CA VAL A 55 2.86 20.70 -16.80
C VAL A 55 3.09 19.33 -17.41
N GLU A 56 3.32 19.26 -18.72
CA GLU A 56 3.50 18.00 -19.44
C GLU A 56 4.64 17.14 -18.83
N PRO A 57 5.82 17.69 -18.46
CA PRO A 57 6.86 16.91 -17.79
C PRO A 57 6.40 16.31 -16.44
N ILE A 58 5.61 17.05 -15.65
CA ILE A 58 5.05 16.57 -14.38
C ILE A 58 4.09 15.41 -14.65
N LEU A 59 3.19 15.57 -15.64
CA LEU A 59 2.25 14.51 -15.99
C LEU A 59 2.96 13.27 -16.53
N GLN A 60 3.99 13.42 -17.37
CA GLN A 60 4.77 12.29 -17.88
C GLN A 60 5.43 11.49 -16.77
N LYS A 61 6.06 12.18 -15.80
CA LYS A 61 6.73 11.56 -14.66
C LYS A 61 5.76 10.86 -13.71
N SER A 62 4.65 11.52 -13.36
CA SER A 62 3.85 11.14 -12.19
C SER A 62 2.46 10.59 -12.50
N CYS A 63 1.93 10.83 -13.70
CA CYS A 63 0.51 10.55 -13.98
C CYS A 63 0.30 9.65 -15.21
N MET A 64 1.05 9.86 -16.29
CA MET A 64 0.80 9.21 -17.58
C MET A 64 1.07 7.70 -17.57
N GLY A 65 1.84 7.18 -16.61
CA GLY A 65 1.97 5.74 -16.37
C GLY A 65 0.62 5.06 -16.19
N CYS A 66 -0.28 5.67 -15.41
CA CYS A 66 -1.65 5.17 -15.21
C CYS A 66 -2.66 5.84 -16.16
N HIS A 67 -2.48 7.13 -16.45
CA HIS A 67 -3.38 7.96 -17.26
C HIS A 67 -2.98 8.02 -18.75
N SER A 68 -2.76 6.86 -19.35
CA SER A 68 -2.54 6.71 -20.79
C SER A 68 -3.46 5.63 -21.36
N ALA A 69 -3.65 5.63 -22.68
CA ALA A 69 -4.57 4.71 -23.33
C ALA A 69 -4.21 3.24 -23.03
N GLY A 70 -5.19 2.46 -22.56
CA GLY A 70 -5.02 1.04 -22.23
C GLY A 70 -4.50 0.75 -20.81
N ASN A 71 -4.16 1.78 -20.03
CA ASN A 71 -3.75 1.63 -18.63
C ASN A 71 -4.94 1.78 -17.66
N ILE A 72 -4.67 1.63 -16.36
CA ILE A 72 -5.69 1.45 -15.31
C ILE A 72 -6.63 2.66 -15.13
N ALA A 73 -6.22 3.88 -15.49
CA ALA A 73 -7.04 5.06 -15.24
C ALA A 73 -8.16 5.24 -16.28
N PRO A 74 -9.34 5.76 -15.87
CA PRO A 74 -10.52 5.84 -16.73
C PRO A 74 -10.46 6.95 -17.80
N PHE A 75 -9.40 7.77 -17.82
CA PHE A 75 -9.18 8.84 -18.79
C PHE A 75 -7.68 9.07 -19.00
N SER A 76 -7.31 9.63 -20.15
CA SER A 76 -5.91 9.95 -20.46
C SER A 76 -5.52 11.38 -20.09
N LEU A 77 -4.24 11.56 -19.77
CA LEU A 77 -3.58 12.84 -19.52
C LEU A 77 -2.47 13.12 -20.55
N THR A 78 -2.36 12.30 -21.60
CA THR A 78 -1.28 12.39 -22.60
C THR A 78 -1.47 13.54 -23.59
N ALA A 79 -2.70 14.03 -23.75
CA ALA A 79 -3.02 15.17 -24.61
C ALA A 79 -3.48 16.40 -23.82
N TYR A 80 -3.14 17.59 -24.32
CA TYR A 80 -3.50 18.88 -23.70
C TYR A 80 -5.00 19.02 -23.42
N ASP A 81 -5.87 18.70 -24.39
CA ASP A 81 -7.30 18.94 -24.25
C ASP A 81 -7.92 18.07 -23.16
N GLU A 82 -7.42 16.85 -22.96
CA GLU A 82 -7.85 15.94 -21.90
C GLU A 82 -7.33 16.41 -20.53
N ALA A 83 -6.03 16.76 -20.43
CA ALA A 83 -5.45 17.29 -19.21
C ALA A 83 -6.14 18.59 -18.76
N LYS A 84 -6.45 19.48 -19.70
CA LYS A 84 -7.21 20.72 -19.46
C LYS A 84 -8.60 20.44 -18.90
N ALA A 85 -9.30 19.43 -19.42
CA ALA A 85 -10.67 19.12 -19.01
C ALA A 85 -10.77 18.73 -17.52
N VAL A 86 -9.70 18.20 -16.94
CA VAL A 86 -9.63 17.75 -15.55
C VAL A 86 -8.68 18.59 -14.67
N ALA A 87 -8.18 19.73 -15.14
CA ALA A 87 -7.15 20.51 -14.45
C ALA A 87 -7.53 20.89 -13.00
N ALA A 88 -8.80 21.25 -12.75
CA ALA A 88 -9.26 21.58 -11.40
C ALA A 88 -9.26 20.34 -10.47
N LEU A 89 -9.70 19.19 -10.97
CA LEU A 89 -9.70 17.92 -10.22
C LEU A 89 -8.28 17.43 -9.97
N MET A 90 -7.39 17.59 -10.95
CA MET A 90 -5.97 17.27 -10.84
C MET A 90 -5.33 18.08 -9.69
N VAL A 91 -5.59 19.39 -9.61
CA VAL A 91 -5.11 20.22 -8.48
C VAL A 91 -5.71 19.77 -7.16
N GLN A 92 -7.00 19.45 -7.11
CA GLN A 92 -7.65 19.01 -5.88
C GLN A 92 -7.06 17.71 -5.34
N THR A 93 -6.87 16.71 -6.20
CA THR A 93 -6.41 15.37 -5.81
C THR A 93 -4.91 15.33 -5.48
N THR A 94 -4.09 16.07 -6.22
CA THR A 94 -2.66 16.23 -5.92
C THR A 94 -2.43 16.99 -4.61
N LYS A 95 -3.18 18.06 -4.34
CA LYS A 95 -3.15 18.74 -3.03
C LYS A 95 -3.61 17.86 -1.87
N ALA A 96 -4.59 17.00 -2.09
CA ALA A 96 -5.04 16.04 -1.09
C ALA A 96 -4.00 14.92 -0.84
N GLY A 97 -3.03 14.76 -1.75
CA GLY A 97 -2.03 13.69 -1.71
C GLY A 97 -2.61 12.31 -2.04
N THR A 98 -3.84 12.25 -2.58
CA THR A 98 -4.48 11.00 -3.02
C THR A 98 -3.99 10.57 -4.40
N MET A 99 -3.49 11.51 -5.21
CA MET A 99 -2.91 11.24 -6.52
C MET A 99 -1.52 11.89 -6.64
N PRO A 100 -0.55 11.21 -7.27
CA PRO A 100 -0.61 9.79 -7.63
C PRO A 100 -0.57 8.88 -6.40
N PRO A 101 -1.09 7.65 -6.50
CA PRO A 101 -1.14 6.71 -5.39
C PRO A 101 0.29 6.21 -5.08
N PHE A 102 0.78 6.65 -3.93
CA PHE A 102 2.06 6.23 -3.38
C PHE A 102 1.91 6.37 -1.87
N ALA A 103 1.66 5.30 -1.13
CA ALA A 103 1.19 5.44 0.23
C ALA A 103 2.30 5.90 1.19
N VAL A 104 3.54 5.44 0.97
CA VAL A 104 4.66 5.77 1.86
C VAL A 104 5.04 7.26 1.79
N ARG A 105 5.18 7.88 2.95
CA ARG A 105 5.41 9.32 3.13
C ARG A 105 6.29 9.57 4.35
N ASP A 106 7.19 10.53 4.23
CA ASP A 106 7.80 11.13 5.41
C ASP A 106 6.77 12.01 6.13
N THR A 107 6.72 11.89 7.45
CA THR A 107 5.88 12.66 8.35
C THR A 107 6.72 13.17 9.53
N ASP A 108 6.15 14.06 10.34
CA ASP A 108 6.77 14.50 11.60
C ASP A 108 7.03 13.34 12.57
N GLU A 109 6.30 12.24 12.42
CA GLU A 109 6.43 11.04 13.26
C GLU A 109 7.45 10.03 12.71
N CYS A 110 7.59 9.94 11.38
CA CYS A 110 8.32 8.86 10.74
C CYS A 110 8.93 9.37 9.44
N SER A 111 10.26 9.37 9.35
CA SER A 111 10.97 9.66 8.11
C SER A 111 12.04 8.60 7.88
N THR A 112 12.08 8.09 6.66
CA THR A 112 12.99 7.02 6.26
C THR A 112 14.38 7.55 5.94
N ARG A 113 15.44 6.77 6.19
CA ARG A 113 16.82 7.18 5.84
C ARG A 113 17.10 7.21 4.34
N HIS A 114 16.29 6.52 3.54
CA HIS A 114 16.51 6.34 2.11
C HIS A 114 15.28 6.80 1.33
N ALA A 115 15.53 7.41 0.16
CA ALA A 115 14.46 7.68 -0.79
C ALA A 115 13.86 6.37 -1.33
N TRP A 116 12.73 6.46 -2.02
CA TRP A 116 12.06 5.31 -2.62
C TRP A 116 12.33 5.23 -4.12
N LYS A 117 12.57 4.03 -4.63
CA LYS A 117 12.62 3.79 -6.08
C LYS A 117 11.25 4.01 -6.69
N GLY A 118 11.22 4.65 -7.86
CA GLY A 118 9.99 4.91 -8.59
C GLY A 118 9.05 5.86 -7.84
N ASP A 119 9.60 6.78 -7.04
CA ASP A 119 8.80 7.79 -6.36
C ASP A 119 8.13 8.75 -7.37
N ILE A 120 6.82 8.58 -7.53
CA ILE A 120 5.97 9.36 -8.43
C ILE A 120 5.30 10.57 -7.75
N ARG A 121 5.55 10.81 -6.46
CA ARG A 121 4.94 11.92 -5.72
C ARG A 121 5.31 13.26 -6.37
N LEU A 122 4.40 14.21 -6.22
CA LEU A 122 4.67 15.59 -6.58
C LEU A 122 5.26 16.31 -5.37
N SER A 123 6.28 17.11 -5.64
CA SER A 123 6.77 18.15 -4.73
C SER A 123 5.78 19.29 -4.61
N ASP A 124 5.92 20.11 -3.56
CA ASP A 124 5.10 21.31 -3.36
C ASP A 124 5.21 22.30 -4.54
N GLU A 125 6.38 22.36 -5.19
CA GLU A 125 6.61 23.18 -6.38
C GLU A 125 5.86 22.65 -7.61
N GLU A 126 5.87 21.33 -7.83
CA GLU A 126 5.10 20.69 -8.92
C GLU A 126 3.59 20.89 -8.70
N ILE A 127 3.09 20.72 -7.46
CA ILE A 127 1.69 21.01 -7.12
C ILE A 127 1.36 22.48 -7.36
N GLY A 128 2.25 23.39 -6.95
CA GLY A 128 2.11 24.83 -7.18
C GLY A 128 2.07 25.19 -8.66
N THR A 129 2.83 24.48 -9.49
CA THR A 129 2.84 24.63 -10.96
C THR A 129 1.49 24.23 -11.57
N LEU A 130 0.94 23.09 -11.16
CA LEU A 130 -0.39 22.64 -11.61
C LEU A 130 -1.48 23.62 -11.19
N GLU A 131 -1.43 24.14 -9.96
CA GLU A 131 -2.36 25.14 -9.46
C GLU A 131 -2.28 26.44 -10.25
N ALA A 132 -1.07 26.97 -10.47
CA ALA A 132 -0.86 28.21 -11.21
C ALA A 132 -1.32 28.07 -12.67
N TRP A 133 -1.03 26.94 -13.32
CA TRP A 133 -1.49 26.65 -14.68
C TRP A 133 -3.03 26.59 -14.77
N SER A 134 -3.67 25.88 -13.83
CA SER A 134 -5.13 25.77 -13.75
C SER A 134 -5.79 27.14 -13.54
N LYS A 135 -5.26 27.94 -12.60
CA LYS A 135 -5.74 29.29 -12.30
C LYS A 135 -5.55 30.28 -13.45
N ALA A 136 -4.49 30.12 -14.26
CA ALA A 136 -4.23 30.94 -15.44
C ALA A 136 -5.11 30.57 -16.65
N GLY A 137 -6.06 29.64 -16.50
CA GLY A 137 -6.94 29.22 -17.60
C GLY A 137 -6.28 28.18 -18.52
N THR A 138 -5.32 27.40 -18.03
CA THR A 138 -4.67 26.28 -18.72
C THR A 138 -3.97 26.67 -20.04
N PRO A 139 -3.08 27.67 -20.07
CA PRO A 139 -2.39 28.06 -21.31
C PRO A 139 -1.60 26.86 -21.90
N LYS A 140 -1.75 26.63 -23.21
CA LYS A 140 -1.14 25.46 -23.89
C LYS A 140 0.38 25.55 -24.04
N GLY A 141 0.92 26.76 -24.28
CA GLY A 141 2.33 26.95 -24.59
C GLY A 141 2.70 26.58 -26.04
N ASP A 142 3.97 26.73 -26.41
CA ASP A 142 4.50 26.30 -27.71
C ASP A 142 4.83 24.80 -27.67
N PRO A 143 4.30 23.97 -28.59
CA PRO A 143 4.66 22.55 -28.69
C PRO A 143 6.16 22.27 -28.84
N LYS A 144 6.98 23.25 -29.23
CA LYS A 144 8.45 23.12 -29.27
C LYS A 144 9.10 23.06 -27.90
N ASP A 145 8.40 23.55 -26.87
CA ASP A 145 8.87 23.48 -25.47
C ASP A 145 8.44 22.16 -24.79
N ALA A 146 7.72 21.29 -25.51
CA ALA A 146 7.27 20.01 -24.98
C ALA A 146 8.46 19.06 -24.70
N PRO A 147 8.39 18.23 -23.65
CA PRO A 147 9.31 17.12 -23.47
C PRO A 147 9.20 16.12 -24.63
N ALA A 148 10.12 15.15 -24.67
CA ALA A 148 9.98 14.03 -25.59
C ALA A 148 8.60 13.35 -25.38
N PRO A 149 7.94 12.86 -26.44
CA PRO A 149 6.65 12.21 -26.30
C PRO A 149 6.70 11.05 -25.31
N PHE A 150 5.69 10.98 -24.44
CA PHE A 150 5.53 9.88 -23.50
C PHE A 150 5.40 8.55 -24.25
N VAL A 151 6.18 7.56 -23.82
CA VAL A 151 6.07 6.18 -24.28
C VAL A 151 5.58 5.37 -23.08
N PRO A 152 4.35 4.80 -23.13
CA PRO A 152 3.88 3.93 -22.08
C PRO A 152 4.88 2.81 -21.80
N GLY A 153 5.12 2.52 -20.52
CA GLY A 153 5.89 1.34 -20.13
C GLY A 153 5.20 0.06 -20.62
N SER A 154 5.98 -0.99 -20.88
CA SER A 154 5.39 -2.32 -21.08
C SER A 154 4.90 -2.85 -19.74
N PRO A 155 3.70 -3.45 -19.66
CA PRO A 155 3.31 -4.19 -18.46
C PRO A 155 4.16 -5.45 -18.27
N ASP A 156 4.88 -5.88 -19.30
CA ASP A 156 5.74 -7.06 -19.29
C ASP A 156 7.08 -6.79 -18.59
N LEU A 157 7.62 -7.83 -17.95
CA LEU A 157 8.93 -7.83 -17.31
C LEU A 157 10.06 -7.66 -18.34
N PRO A 158 10.87 -6.58 -18.24
CA PRO A 158 12.01 -6.39 -19.13
C PRO A 158 13.03 -7.53 -19.00
N GLY A 159 13.42 -8.10 -20.13
CA GLY A 159 14.42 -9.18 -20.16
C GLY A 159 13.92 -10.53 -19.63
N MET A 160 12.60 -10.73 -19.52
CA MET A 160 11.98 -12.03 -19.21
C MET A 160 12.64 -13.19 -19.98
N THR A 161 12.85 -14.30 -19.29
CA THR A 161 13.41 -15.54 -19.86
C THR A 161 12.39 -16.68 -19.93
N LEU A 162 11.34 -16.63 -19.11
CA LEU A 162 10.33 -17.67 -19.01
C LEU A 162 8.95 -17.03 -18.70
N GLU A 163 7.90 -17.53 -19.33
CA GLU A 163 6.51 -17.20 -18.98
C GLU A 163 5.78 -18.51 -18.67
N VAL A 164 5.00 -18.52 -17.61
CA VAL A 164 4.20 -19.66 -17.18
C VAL A 164 2.77 -19.23 -16.88
N HIS A 165 1.82 -20.16 -16.99
CA HIS A 165 0.40 -19.88 -16.77
C HIS A 165 -0.32 -21.17 -16.33
N PRO A 166 -1.54 -21.07 -15.78
CA PRO A 166 -2.41 -22.23 -15.54
C PRO A 166 -2.68 -23.04 -16.81
N ASN A 167 -3.01 -24.32 -16.65
CA ASN A 167 -3.27 -25.22 -17.78
C ASN A 167 -4.48 -24.79 -18.64
N GLU A 168 -5.52 -24.29 -17.98
CA GLU A 168 -6.76 -23.83 -18.62
C GLU A 168 -7.19 -22.49 -18.01
N PRO A 169 -7.93 -21.64 -18.76
CA PRO A 169 -8.53 -20.43 -18.20
C PRO A 169 -9.51 -20.75 -17.07
N TYR A 170 -9.52 -19.91 -16.03
CA TYR A 170 -10.45 -20.01 -14.92
C TYR A 170 -11.65 -19.08 -15.09
N VAL A 171 -12.82 -19.51 -14.62
CA VAL A 171 -14.03 -18.68 -14.62
C VAL A 171 -14.56 -18.63 -13.20
N THR A 172 -14.41 -17.47 -12.57
CA THR A 172 -15.08 -17.18 -11.30
C THR A 172 -16.54 -16.75 -11.54
N ALA A 173 -17.42 -17.04 -10.59
CA ALA A 173 -18.83 -16.73 -10.67
C ALA A 173 -19.43 -16.43 -9.29
N GLY A 174 -20.50 -15.63 -9.26
CA GLY A 174 -21.20 -15.28 -8.03
C GLY A 174 -20.92 -13.84 -7.60
N GLU A 175 -21.20 -13.54 -6.34
CA GLU A 175 -21.05 -12.20 -5.75
C GLU A 175 -20.10 -12.20 -4.56
N GLN A 176 -19.49 -13.34 -4.25
CA GLN A 176 -18.60 -13.53 -3.11
C GLN A 176 -17.17 -13.67 -3.61
N ASP A 177 -16.24 -13.18 -2.79
CA ASP A 177 -14.82 -13.35 -3.04
C ASP A 177 -14.45 -14.84 -3.11
N GLU A 178 -13.55 -15.15 -4.03
CA GLU A 178 -13.07 -16.52 -4.24
C GLU A 178 -11.55 -16.53 -4.28
N PHE A 179 -10.94 -17.39 -3.49
CA PHE A 179 -9.50 -17.59 -3.51
C PHE A 179 -9.16 -18.96 -4.12
N ARG A 180 -8.27 -18.95 -5.12
CA ARG A 180 -7.93 -20.13 -5.92
C ARG A 180 -6.42 -20.25 -6.10
N CYS A 181 -5.87 -21.42 -5.83
CA CYS A 181 -4.46 -21.72 -6.05
C CYS A 181 -4.29 -22.53 -7.32
N PHE A 182 -3.43 -22.04 -8.21
CA PHE A 182 -2.99 -22.74 -9.42
C PHE A 182 -1.59 -23.30 -9.19
N VAL A 183 -1.40 -24.57 -9.53
CA VAL A 183 -0.10 -25.26 -9.41
C VAL A 183 0.49 -25.39 -10.82
N ILE A 184 1.66 -24.79 -11.01
CA ILE A 184 2.28 -24.64 -12.32
C ILE A 184 3.69 -25.22 -12.27
N ASP A 185 4.03 -26.12 -13.19
CA ASP A 185 5.39 -26.62 -13.35
C ASP A 185 6.17 -25.73 -14.33
N PRO A 186 7.18 -24.96 -13.89
CA PRO A 186 8.00 -24.13 -14.77
C PRO A 186 8.98 -24.94 -15.63
N GLY A 187 9.12 -26.25 -15.42
CA GLY A 187 9.99 -27.13 -16.18
C GLY A 187 11.49 -26.92 -15.90
N LEU A 188 11.85 -26.38 -14.73
CA LEU A 188 13.24 -26.11 -14.37
C LEU A 188 14.00 -27.41 -14.07
N THR A 189 14.95 -27.76 -14.93
CA THR A 189 15.77 -28.98 -14.80
C THR A 189 17.07 -28.78 -14.00
N GLU A 190 17.40 -27.53 -13.66
CA GLU A 190 18.56 -27.15 -12.87
C GLU A 190 18.20 -25.95 -11.98
N ASP A 191 18.96 -25.77 -10.90
CA ASP A 191 18.76 -24.65 -9.99
C ASP A 191 19.05 -23.32 -10.71
N GLN A 192 18.18 -22.34 -10.54
CA GLN A 192 18.33 -21.00 -11.13
C GLN A 192 18.01 -19.93 -10.09
N TYR A 193 18.39 -18.69 -10.38
CA TYR A 193 18.13 -17.54 -9.53
C TYR A 193 17.14 -16.59 -10.21
N LEU A 194 16.04 -16.31 -9.53
CA LEU A 194 15.05 -15.31 -9.91
C LEU A 194 15.58 -13.92 -9.61
N ASN A 195 15.72 -13.09 -10.64
CA ASN A 195 16.10 -11.68 -10.50
C ASN A 195 15.08 -10.72 -11.12
N GLY A 196 13.92 -11.24 -11.52
CA GLY A 196 12.76 -10.42 -11.87
C GLY A 196 11.50 -11.26 -12.00
N LEU A 197 10.37 -10.70 -11.61
CA LEU A 197 9.07 -11.36 -11.69
C LEU A 197 7.96 -10.34 -11.97
N GLN A 198 7.04 -10.69 -12.87
CA GLN A 198 5.81 -9.93 -13.08
C GLN A 198 4.61 -10.86 -13.18
N MET A 199 3.53 -10.54 -12.48
CA MET A 199 2.23 -11.15 -12.70
C MET A 199 1.45 -10.30 -13.71
N VAL A 200 0.93 -10.91 -14.77
CA VAL A 200 0.13 -10.23 -15.77
C VAL A 200 -1.29 -10.81 -15.76
N PRO A 201 -2.27 -10.08 -15.22
CA PRO A 201 -3.66 -10.55 -15.18
C PRO A 201 -4.23 -10.87 -16.56
N GLY A 202 -4.98 -11.97 -16.66
CA GLY A 202 -5.73 -12.28 -17.87
C GLY A 202 -7.03 -11.47 -17.96
N ASN A 203 -7.64 -11.17 -16.80
CA ASN A 203 -8.88 -10.41 -16.67
C ASN A 203 -8.80 -9.44 -15.48
N HIS A 204 -8.39 -8.20 -15.77
CA HIS A 204 -8.31 -7.10 -14.80
C HIS A 204 -9.65 -6.72 -14.13
N LYS A 205 -10.80 -7.24 -14.59
CA LYS A 205 -12.10 -6.95 -13.97
C LYS A 205 -12.37 -7.80 -12.73
N VAL A 206 -11.69 -8.94 -12.58
CA VAL A 206 -11.98 -9.90 -11.51
C VAL A 206 -10.75 -10.34 -10.73
N VAL A 207 -9.55 -10.28 -11.31
CA VAL A 207 -8.30 -10.52 -10.56
C VAL A 207 -8.06 -9.35 -9.63
N HIS A 208 -8.22 -9.58 -8.32
CA HIS A 208 -8.14 -8.54 -7.31
C HIS A 208 -6.77 -8.51 -6.62
N HIS A 209 -6.19 -9.67 -6.29
CA HIS A 209 -4.77 -9.77 -5.94
C HIS A 209 -4.20 -11.15 -6.28
N GLY A 210 -2.87 -11.26 -6.28
CA GLY A 210 -2.17 -12.51 -6.52
C GLY A 210 -0.99 -12.70 -5.57
N VAL A 211 -0.81 -13.90 -5.05
CA VAL A 211 0.33 -14.28 -4.21
C VAL A 211 1.07 -15.39 -4.91
N ILE A 212 2.36 -15.16 -5.21
CA ILE A 212 3.19 -16.11 -5.96
C ILE A 212 4.24 -16.69 -5.04
N ALA A 213 4.22 -18.00 -4.86
CA ALA A 213 5.22 -18.74 -4.09
C ALA A 213 5.79 -19.89 -4.92
N ILE A 214 6.95 -20.42 -4.50
CA ILE A 214 7.44 -21.71 -4.96
C ILE A 214 7.18 -22.79 -3.92
N ASP A 215 6.98 -24.00 -4.41
CA ASP A 215 6.91 -25.24 -3.63
C ASP A 215 8.10 -26.12 -4.06
N PRO A 216 9.24 -26.02 -3.36
CA PRO A 216 10.44 -26.78 -3.68
C PRO A 216 10.27 -28.30 -3.52
N GLU A 217 9.29 -28.72 -2.72
CA GLU A 217 9.04 -30.12 -2.41
C GLU A 217 7.98 -30.76 -3.32
N GLY A 218 7.29 -29.95 -4.12
CA GLY A 218 6.25 -30.39 -5.06
C GLY A 218 5.01 -30.99 -4.38
N ARG A 219 4.75 -30.69 -3.11
CA ARG A 219 3.61 -31.24 -2.35
C ARG A 219 2.25 -30.75 -2.88
N SER A 220 2.20 -29.52 -3.38
CA SER A 220 1.02 -28.87 -3.96
C SER A 220 0.44 -29.61 -5.17
N ALA A 221 1.26 -30.36 -5.92
CA ALA A 221 0.80 -31.17 -7.06
C ALA A 221 -0.30 -32.17 -6.67
N SER A 222 -0.29 -32.68 -5.44
CA SER A 222 -1.28 -33.65 -4.95
C SER A 222 -2.64 -33.03 -4.63
N LEU A 223 -2.71 -31.70 -4.49
CA LEU A 223 -3.92 -30.95 -4.17
C LEU A 223 -4.65 -30.44 -5.41
N ALA A 224 -3.90 -30.23 -6.50
CA ALA A 224 -4.43 -29.75 -7.76
C ALA A 224 -5.48 -30.72 -8.33
N GLY A 225 -6.66 -30.18 -8.64
CA GLY A 225 -7.70 -30.88 -9.36
C GLY A 225 -7.36 -31.09 -10.85
N PRO A 226 -8.31 -31.60 -11.65
CA PRO A 226 -8.11 -31.84 -13.08
C PRO A 226 -7.70 -30.58 -13.88
N ASP A 227 -8.10 -29.40 -13.42
CA ASP A 227 -7.77 -28.10 -14.02
C ASP A 227 -6.40 -27.55 -13.56
N GLY A 228 -5.67 -28.28 -12.73
CA GLY A 228 -4.39 -27.84 -12.17
C GLY A 228 -4.52 -26.89 -10.98
N SER A 229 -5.71 -26.79 -10.36
CA SER A 229 -5.96 -25.83 -9.28
C SER A 229 -6.85 -26.39 -8.15
N PHE A 230 -6.91 -25.66 -7.04
CA PHE A 230 -7.75 -25.99 -5.89
C PHE A 230 -8.18 -24.72 -5.13
N PRO A 231 -9.32 -24.72 -4.41
CA PRO A 231 -9.68 -23.61 -3.52
C PRO A 231 -8.63 -23.44 -2.42
N CYS A 232 -8.17 -22.23 -2.16
CA CYS A 232 -7.19 -21.96 -1.10
C CYS A 232 -7.36 -20.54 -0.58
N GLY A 233 -7.34 -20.28 0.73
CA GLY A 233 -7.46 -18.93 1.31
C GLY A 233 -7.78 -18.99 2.80
N ALA A 234 -7.55 -17.93 3.58
CA ALA A 234 -7.83 -17.92 5.02
C ALA A 234 -7.10 -19.00 5.85
N GLY A 235 -5.88 -19.38 5.44
CA GLY A 235 -5.18 -20.53 6.01
C GLY A 235 -5.85 -21.89 5.75
N GLU A 236 -6.93 -21.94 4.95
CA GLU A 236 -7.62 -23.18 4.58
C GLU A 236 -6.98 -23.80 3.34
N ILE A 237 -6.14 -24.81 3.58
CA ILE A 237 -5.72 -25.77 2.57
C ILE A 237 -6.73 -26.93 2.60
N PRO A 238 -7.27 -27.39 1.46
CA PRO A 238 -8.22 -28.50 1.43
C PRO A 238 -7.72 -29.71 2.23
N ASN A 239 -8.59 -30.25 3.09
CA ASN A 239 -8.32 -31.42 3.93
C ASN A 239 -7.20 -31.24 4.99
N GLY A 240 -6.80 -30.01 5.31
CA GLY A 240 -5.74 -29.74 6.29
C GLY A 240 -4.36 -30.24 5.82
N ALA A 241 -4.14 -30.28 4.50
CA ALA A 241 -2.87 -30.72 3.96
C ALA A 241 -1.75 -29.71 4.27
N GLU A 242 -0.60 -30.22 4.72
CA GLU A 242 0.60 -29.40 4.92
C GLU A 242 1.34 -29.22 3.57
N ILE A 243 1.13 -28.09 2.91
CA ILE A 243 1.91 -27.67 1.73
C ILE A 243 3.29 -27.17 2.19
N GLY A 244 4.10 -28.05 2.80
CA GLY A 244 5.52 -27.87 3.09
C GLY A 244 5.94 -26.46 3.54
N SER A 245 7.16 -26.06 3.15
CA SER A 245 7.63 -24.68 3.29
C SER A 245 7.53 -23.99 1.94
N LEU A 246 6.37 -23.38 1.66
CA LEU A 246 6.24 -22.48 0.53
C LEU A 246 7.17 -21.28 0.71
N GLU A 247 7.90 -20.92 -0.34
CA GLU A 247 8.74 -19.73 -0.33
C GLU A 247 8.07 -18.64 -1.17
N LEU A 248 7.67 -17.56 -0.52
CA LEU A 248 7.03 -16.42 -1.17
C LEU A 248 8.01 -15.72 -2.12
N LEU A 249 7.58 -15.51 -3.36
CA LEU A 249 8.31 -14.73 -4.36
C LEU A 249 7.81 -13.28 -4.39
N THR A 250 6.50 -13.08 -4.38
CA THR A 250 5.87 -11.76 -4.36
C THR A 250 4.39 -11.79 -3.97
N ALA A 251 3.86 -10.64 -3.56
CA ALA A 251 2.45 -10.33 -3.56
C ALA A 251 2.17 -9.21 -4.59
N TRP A 252 1.10 -9.36 -5.35
CA TRP A 252 0.69 -8.47 -6.43
C TRP A 252 -0.72 -7.94 -6.18
N ALA A 253 -0.93 -6.66 -6.47
CA ALA A 253 -2.24 -6.04 -6.59
C ALA A 253 -2.28 -5.13 -7.84
N PRO A 254 -3.47 -4.73 -8.33
CA PRO A 254 -3.60 -3.84 -9.48
C PRO A 254 -2.76 -2.57 -9.33
N GLY A 255 -1.94 -2.28 -10.34
CA GLY A 255 -1.02 -1.14 -10.33
C GLY A 255 0.35 -1.42 -9.69
N ALA A 256 0.61 -2.65 -9.24
CA ALA A 256 1.96 -3.06 -8.83
C ALA A 256 2.94 -3.08 -10.02
N ASP A 257 4.12 -2.53 -9.80
CA ASP A 257 5.26 -2.66 -10.71
C ASP A 257 5.84 -4.09 -10.67
N PRO A 258 6.53 -4.54 -11.73
CA PRO A 258 7.32 -5.76 -11.67
C PRO A 258 8.29 -5.76 -10.49
N VAL A 259 8.50 -6.92 -9.88
CA VAL A 259 9.66 -7.13 -9.02
C VAL A 259 10.90 -7.12 -9.93
N ASP A 260 11.64 -6.02 -9.92
CA ASP A 260 12.87 -5.86 -10.71
C ASP A 260 14.06 -5.74 -9.75
N LEU A 261 14.75 -6.86 -9.53
CA LEU A 261 15.88 -6.91 -8.60
C LEU A 261 17.14 -6.33 -9.27
N PRO A 262 17.98 -5.59 -8.53
CA PRO A 262 19.20 -5.02 -9.11
C PRO A 262 20.20 -6.13 -9.45
N GLU A 263 21.17 -5.79 -10.29
CA GLU A 263 22.24 -6.70 -10.68
C GLU A 263 22.93 -7.34 -9.46
N GLY A 264 23.19 -8.64 -9.55
CA GLY A 264 23.84 -9.39 -8.47
C GLY A 264 22.94 -9.74 -7.30
N VAL A 265 21.61 -9.56 -7.41
CA VAL A 265 20.61 -10.03 -6.44
C VAL A 265 19.71 -11.09 -7.08
N GLY A 266 19.37 -12.15 -6.35
CA GLY A 266 18.33 -13.07 -6.77
C GLY A 266 17.92 -14.10 -5.73
N GLN A 267 16.71 -14.64 -5.87
CA GLN A 267 16.19 -15.72 -5.03
C GLN A 267 16.44 -17.07 -5.71
N LEU A 268 16.93 -18.06 -4.97
CA LEU A 268 17.12 -19.41 -5.50
C LEU A 268 15.75 -20.03 -5.82
N ILE A 269 15.60 -20.56 -7.01
CA ILE A 269 14.53 -21.49 -7.38
C ILE A 269 15.19 -22.86 -7.64
N PRO A 270 15.06 -23.81 -6.69
CA PRO A 270 15.57 -25.16 -6.88
C PRO A 270 14.95 -25.83 -8.10
N LYS A 271 15.71 -26.70 -8.78
CA LYS A 271 15.17 -27.52 -9.86
C LYS A 271 13.97 -28.35 -9.39
N GLY A 272 12.98 -28.52 -10.27
CA GLY A 272 11.76 -29.27 -9.95
C GLY A 272 10.79 -28.56 -9.00
N SER A 273 11.09 -27.34 -8.55
CA SER A 273 10.13 -26.52 -7.80
C SER A 273 8.89 -26.26 -8.64
N LEU A 274 7.71 -26.37 -8.02
CA LEU A 274 6.47 -25.91 -8.60
C LEU A 274 6.23 -24.45 -8.23
N ILE A 275 5.48 -23.73 -9.05
CA ILE A 275 4.99 -22.39 -8.73
C ILE A 275 3.54 -22.52 -8.28
N MET A 276 3.26 -21.99 -7.09
CA MET A 276 1.90 -21.83 -6.58
C MET A 276 1.48 -20.38 -6.78
N MET A 277 0.46 -20.18 -7.60
CA MET A 277 -0.17 -18.87 -7.82
C MET A 277 -1.54 -18.86 -7.15
N GLN A 278 -1.65 -18.20 -6.01
CA GLN A 278 -2.94 -17.90 -5.41
C GLN A 278 -3.50 -16.64 -6.08
N ILE A 279 -4.74 -16.69 -6.55
CA ILE A 279 -5.49 -15.53 -7.02
C ILE A 279 -6.71 -15.35 -6.12
N HIS A 280 -6.87 -14.14 -5.60
CA HIS A 280 -8.13 -13.67 -5.07
C HIS A 280 -8.92 -13.02 -6.19
N TYR A 281 -10.06 -13.63 -6.49
CA TYR A 281 -11.03 -13.11 -7.41
C TYR A 281 -12.10 -12.33 -6.63
N HIS A 282 -12.40 -11.12 -7.13
CA HIS A 282 -13.56 -10.33 -6.73
C HIS A 282 -14.59 -10.36 -7.88
N PRO A 283 -15.55 -11.29 -7.87
CA PRO A 283 -16.42 -11.51 -9.02
C PRO A 283 -17.40 -10.36 -9.20
N ALA A 284 -17.48 -9.81 -10.41
CA ALA A 284 -18.40 -8.70 -10.73
C ALA A 284 -19.86 -9.15 -11.01
N GLY A 285 -20.31 -10.30 -10.49
CA GLY A 285 -21.68 -10.81 -10.64
C GLY A 285 -21.83 -12.12 -11.45
N THR A 286 -22.79 -12.16 -12.39
CA THR A 286 -23.41 -13.41 -12.90
C THR A 286 -22.45 -14.48 -13.43
N THR A 287 -21.32 -14.11 -14.06
CA THR A 287 -20.15 -14.94 -14.42
C THR A 287 -19.12 -14.00 -15.08
N ALA A 288 -17.83 -14.13 -14.76
CA ALA A 288 -16.78 -13.31 -15.37
C ALA A 288 -16.34 -13.82 -16.76
N ASP A 289 -15.75 -12.94 -17.58
CA ASP A 289 -14.92 -13.40 -18.72
C ASP A 289 -13.79 -14.32 -18.18
N PRO A 290 -13.37 -15.38 -18.90
CA PRO A 290 -12.30 -16.26 -18.42
C PRO A 290 -11.01 -15.49 -18.12
N ASP A 291 -10.39 -15.84 -16.99
CA ASP A 291 -9.06 -15.36 -16.61
C ASP A 291 -8.00 -16.39 -17.00
N LEU A 292 -6.92 -15.92 -17.62
CA LEU A 292 -5.69 -16.69 -17.77
C LEU A 292 -4.51 -15.81 -17.37
N THR A 293 -4.45 -15.51 -16.07
CA THR A 293 -3.32 -14.80 -15.47
C THR A 293 -2.04 -15.59 -15.66
N ARG A 294 -0.96 -14.89 -16.03
CA ARG A 294 0.35 -15.46 -16.33
C ARG A 294 1.44 -14.83 -15.47
N ILE A 295 2.54 -15.55 -15.31
CA ILE A 295 3.71 -15.10 -14.54
C ILE A 295 4.91 -15.07 -15.49
N GLN A 296 5.55 -13.93 -15.57
CA GLN A 296 6.79 -13.71 -16.29
C GLN A 296 7.95 -13.74 -15.30
N LEU A 297 8.99 -14.49 -15.63
CA LEU A 297 10.17 -14.71 -14.80
C LEU A 297 11.42 -14.32 -15.58
N ARG A 298 12.35 -13.64 -14.90
CA ARG A 298 13.72 -13.45 -15.37
C ARG A 298 14.64 -14.26 -14.48
N LEU A 299 15.24 -15.28 -15.08
CA LEU A 299 16.07 -16.26 -14.41
C LEU A 299 17.52 -16.17 -14.90
N THR A 300 18.47 -16.41 -13.99
CA THR A 300 19.88 -16.55 -14.31
C THR A 300 20.47 -17.80 -13.66
N LYS A 301 21.46 -18.40 -14.31
CA LYS A 301 22.25 -19.49 -13.75
C LYS A 301 23.47 -18.98 -12.96
N GLU A 302 23.83 -17.73 -13.18
CA GLU A 302 24.94 -17.11 -12.46
C GLU A 302 24.52 -16.87 -11.01
N LYS A 303 25.30 -17.41 -10.08
CA LYS A 303 25.05 -17.24 -8.65
C LYS A 303 25.18 -15.75 -8.29
N PRO A 304 24.13 -15.12 -7.71
CA PRO A 304 24.17 -13.72 -7.37
C PRO A 304 25.10 -13.45 -6.18
N LYS A 305 25.54 -12.20 -6.05
CA LYS A 305 26.30 -11.71 -4.88
C LYS A 305 25.43 -11.71 -3.63
N TYR A 306 24.14 -11.40 -3.79
CA TYR A 306 23.17 -11.37 -2.71
C TYR A 306 21.97 -12.27 -3.02
N GLY A 307 21.49 -12.97 -2.00
CA GLY A 307 20.23 -13.68 -2.03
C GLY A 307 19.08 -12.71 -1.77
N PHE A 308 17.89 -13.05 -2.26
CA PHE A 308 16.65 -12.33 -1.97
C PHE A 308 15.67 -13.24 -1.21
N LEU A 309 14.96 -12.66 -0.25
CA LEU A 309 13.84 -13.29 0.45
C LEU A 309 12.71 -12.28 0.59
N TYR A 310 11.47 -12.75 0.57
CA TYR A 310 10.30 -11.94 0.87
C TYR A 310 9.55 -12.55 2.04
N HIS A 311 9.47 -11.83 3.16
CA HIS A 311 8.80 -12.31 4.37
C HIS A 311 7.58 -11.45 4.69
N LEU A 312 6.43 -12.06 4.88
CA LEU A 312 5.31 -11.40 5.55
C LEU A 312 5.49 -11.56 7.06
N ILE A 313 5.32 -10.47 7.79
CA ILE A 313 5.39 -10.39 9.25
C ILE A 313 4.14 -9.68 9.79
N GLY A 314 3.85 -9.88 11.06
CA GLY A 314 2.61 -9.40 11.67
C GLY A 314 1.50 -10.44 11.58
N ASN A 315 0.26 -9.96 11.62
CA ASN A 315 -0.95 -10.76 11.56
C ASN A 315 -1.03 -11.82 12.66
N PHE A 316 -0.58 -11.48 13.87
CA PHE A 316 -0.57 -12.41 14.98
C PHE A 316 -1.87 -12.24 15.78
N ASP A 317 -2.60 -13.33 16.00
CA ASP A 317 -3.79 -13.34 16.84
C ASP A 317 -3.49 -13.65 18.32
N LEU A 318 -2.22 -13.97 18.62
CA LEU A 318 -1.73 -14.29 19.96
C LEU A 318 -0.73 -13.23 20.47
N PRO A 319 -0.73 -12.95 21.79
CA PRO A 319 0.26 -12.07 22.39
C PRO A 319 1.70 -12.52 22.16
N VAL A 320 2.63 -11.56 22.16
CA VAL A 320 4.08 -11.83 22.07
C VAL A 320 4.51 -12.92 23.05
N GLY A 321 4.94 -14.05 22.49
CA GLY A 321 5.37 -15.23 23.23
C GLY A 321 6.88 -15.32 23.41
N GLU A 322 7.36 -16.48 23.87
CA GLU A 322 8.79 -16.75 24.08
C GLU A 322 9.64 -16.66 22.80
N LEU A 323 9.00 -16.84 21.63
CA LEU A 323 9.67 -16.73 20.33
C LEU A 323 9.88 -15.27 19.89
N GLY A 324 9.32 -14.30 20.62
CA GLY A 324 9.56 -12.88 20.41
C GLY A 324 8.71 -12.21 19.32
N PHE A 325 7.73 -12.93 18.76
CA PHE A 325 6.74 -12.39 17.84
C PHE A 325 5.31 -12.56 18.38
N GLY A 326 4.41 -11.66 18.01
CA GLY A 326 3.01 -11.65 18.42
C GLY A 326 2.42 -10.24 18.52
N LEU A 327 1.16 -10.20 18.95
CA LEU A 327 0.41 -8.97 19.18
C LEU A 327 0.80 -8.31 20.51
N LEU A 328 0.86 -6.98 20.52
CA LEU A 328 1.02 -6.19 21.74
C LEU A 328 -0.35 -5.74 22.28
N PRO A 329 -0.46 -5.46 23.60
CA PRO A 329 -1.72 -4.99 24.17
C PRO A 329 -2.29 -3.75 23.45
N GLY A 330 -3.56 -3.84 23.06
CA GLY A 330 -4.28 -2.84 22.29
C GLY A 330 -5.27 -2.01 23.13
N PRO A 331 -5.71 -0.85 22.62
CA PRO A 331 -6.74 -0.04 23.25
C PRO A 331 -8.13 -0.60 22.97
N GLY A 332 -8.67 -1.46 23.84
CA GLY A 332 -10.00 -2.04 23.63
C GLY A 332 -10.11 -3.49 24.07
N ASP A 333 -8.95 -4.12 24.28
CA ASP A 333 -8.75 -5.43 24.87
C ASP A 333 -9.67 -5.64 26.09
N LYS A 334 -10.55 -6.64 25.99
CA LYS A 334 -11.51 -6.97 27.04
C LYS A 334 -10.88 -7.92 28.05
N ASN A 335 -10.18 -8.97 27.57
CA ASN A 335 -9.67 -10.05 28.41
C ASN A 335 -8.27 -10.52 27.99
N GLY A 336 -7.26 -9.71 28.28
CA GLY A 336 -5.89 -9.97 27.81
C GLY A 336 -5.70 -9.46 26.39
N VAL A 337 -4.53 -9.75 25.81
CA VAL A 337 -4.19 -9.30 24.46
C VAL A 337 -5.04 -10.05 23.44
N GLU A 338 -5.80 -9.31 22.65
CA GLU A 338 -6.65 -9.82 21.58
C GLU A 338 -6.66 -8.82 20.42
N PHE A 339 -6.71 -9.30 19.18
CA PHE A 339 -6.94 -8.43 18.03
C PHE A 339 -8.43 -8.09 17.96
N LEU A 340 -8.81 -6.86 18.31
CA LEU A 340 -10.22 -6.47 18.37
C LEU A 340 -10.39 -4.99 18.07
N ILE A 341 -11.00 -4.69 16.93
CA ILE A 341 -11.34 -3.33 16.52
C ILE A 341 -12.79 -3.05 16.94
N PRO A 342 -13.04 -2.20 17.96
CA PRO A 342 -14.39 -1.99 18.46
C PRO A 342 -15.29 -1.33 17.41
N ALA A 343 -16.58 -1.68 17.44
CA ALA A 343 -17.61 -1.02 16.65
C ALA A 343 -17.58 0.51 16.84
N ASP A 344 -17.70 1.27 15.75
CA ASP A 344 -17.77 2.75 15.73
C ASP A 344 -16.47 3.46 16.19
N SER A 345 -15.36 2.71 16.30
CA SER A 345 -14.03 3.29 16.54
C SER A 345 -13.50 4.00 15.29
N LYS A 346 -12.73 5.08 15.48
CA LYS A 346 -12.21 5.91 14.38
C LYS A 346 -10.69 5.89 14.21
N ASN A 347 -9.98 5.57 15.28
CA ASN A 347 -8.51 5.58 15.34
C ASN A 347 -8.07 4.44 16.27
N HIS A 348 -8.65 3.25 16.09
CA HIS A 348 -8.24 2.08 16.85
C HIS A 348 -6.87 1.64 16.38
N VAL A 349 -5.99 1.23 17.28
CA VAL A 349 -4.60 0.88 16.95
C VAL A 349 -4.32 -0.54 17.38
N GLU A 350 -3.83 -1.37 16.48
CA GLU A 350 -3.18 -2.63 16.81
C GLU A 350 -1.68 -2.50 16.57
N THR A 351 -0.88 -3.24 17.34
CA THR A 351 0.58 -3.25 17.15
C THR A 351 1.14 -4.65 17.21
N GLU A 352 1.74 -5.07 16.10
CA GLU A 352 2.43 -6.34 15.97
C GLU A 352 3.91 -6.17 16.26
N GLN A 353 4.53 -7.22 16.78
CA GLN A 353 5.96 -7.23 17.06
C GLN A 353 6.63 -8.48 16.48
N LEU A 354 7.87 -8.29 16.01
CA LEU A 354 8.81 -9.35 15.71
C LEU A 354 10.18 -9.01 16.29
N THR A 355 10.69 -9.85 17.20
CA THR A 355 12.10 -9.82 17.59
C THR A 355 12.91 -10.73 16.67
N ILE A 356 13.93 -10.18 16.01
CA ILE A 356 14.81 -10.95 15.13
C ILE A 356 15.47 -12.08 15.94
N PRO A 357 15.22 -13.35 15.58
CA PRO A 357 15.68 -14.47 16.39
C PRO A 357 17.21 -14.61 16.34
N ALA A 358 17.79 -15.15 17.40
CA ALA A 358 19.19 -15.57 17.37
C ALA A 358 19.37 -16.71 16.35
N PRO A 359 20.53 -16.79 15.66
CA PRO A 359 20.84 -17.91 14.79
C PRO A 359 20.71 -19.24 15.54
N ASP A 360 20.22 -20.27 14.84
CA ASP A 360 20.02 -21.63 15.37
C ASP A 360 19.02 -21.74 16.55
N SER A 361 18.28 -20.67 16.85
CA SER A 361 17.18 -20.71 17.83
C SER A 361 15.89 -21.29 17.22
N PRO A 362 14.94 -21.78 18.04
CA PRO A 362 13.63 -22.20 17.54
C PRO A 362 12.93 -21.12 16.70
N GLY A 363 13.06 -19.84 17.06
CA GLY A 363 12.51 -18.73 16.28
C GLY A 363 13.13 -18.63 14.88
N SER A 364 14.44 -18.89 14.73
CA SER A 364 15.12 -18.86 13.43
C SER A 364 14.73 -20.02 12.50
N GLN A 365 14.15 -21.10 13.05
CA GLN A 365 13.59 -22.19 12.23
C GLN A 365 12.23 -21.82 11.64
N GLN A 366 11.48 -20.95 12.32
CA GLN A 366 10.17 -20.46 11.83
C GLN A 366 10.33 -19.25 10.93
N MET A 367 11.24 -18.34 11.29
CA MET A 367 11.58 -17.17 10.49
C MET A 367 13.09 -17.05 10.33
N PRO A 368 13.66 -17.62 9.25
CA PRO A 368 15.09 -17.57 9.00
C PRO A 368 15.52 -16.20 8.46
N PHE A 369 16.45 -15.56 9.18
CA PHE A 369 17.14 -14.35 8.73
C PHE A 369 18.63 -14.67 8.58
N PRO A 370 19.15 -14.89 7.35
CA PRO A 370 20.57 -15.16 7.14
C PRO A 370 21.47 -14.04 7.73
N PRO A 371 22.68 -14.37 8.22
CA PRO A 371 23.60 -13.36 8.73
C PRO A 371 23.88 -12.25 7.72
N GLY A 372 23.83 -10.99 8.17
CA GLY A 372 24.04 -9.82 7.30
C GLY A 372 22.83 -9.43 6.45
N THR A 373 21.64 -9.94 6.79
CA THR A 373 20.37 -9.54 6.16
C THR A 373 20.15 -8.03 6.24
N ARG A 374 19.67 -7.48 5.14
CA ARG A 374 19.32 -6.06 4.96
C ARG A 374 17.92 -5.93 4.40
N ILE A 375 17.24 -4.87 4.79
CA ILE A 375 15.90 -4.53 4.30
C ILE A 375 16.05 -3.74 3.01
N TYR A 376 15.64 -4.35 1.90
CA TYR A 376 15.62 -3.74 0.57
C TYR A 376 14.34 -2.94 0.31
N GLY A 377 13.24 -3.31 0.96
CA GLY A 377 11.96 -2.66 0.78
C GLY A 377 10.88 -3.21 1.70
N GLU A 378 9.73 -2.54 1.66
CA GLU A 378 8.58 -2.75 2.53
C GLU A 378 7.30 -2.90 1.71
N PHE A 379 6.37 -3.69 2.20
CA PHE A 379 5.00 -3.82 1.73
C PHE A 379 4.06 -3.65 2.92
N LEU A 380 2.93 -3.00 2.74
CA LEU A 380 2.02 -2.59 3.81
C LEU A 380 0.62 -3.07 3.48
N HIS A 381 -0.01 -3.82 4.37
CA HIS A 381 -1.29 -4.47 4.13
C HIS A 381 -2.19 -4.51 5.37
N MET A 382 -3.43 -4.04 5.13
CA MET A 382 -4.60 -4.12 6.00
C MET A 382 -5.82 -4.42 5.12
N HIS A 383 -7.01 -4.56 5.71
CA HIS A 383 -8.27 -4.56 4.95
C HIS A 383 -8.94 -3.17 4.96
N TYR A 384 -10.25 -3.15 4.75
CA TYR A 384 -11.04 -1.95 4.45
C TYR A 384 -11.13 -0.92 5.57
N LEU A 385 -10.83 -1.28 6.81
CA LEU A 385 -10.82 -0.39 7.96
C LEU A 385 -9.48 0.36 8.10
N GLY A 386 -8.40 -0.21 7.58
CA GLY A 386 -7.06 0.34 7.67
C GLY A 386 -6.90 1.68 6.95
N PHE A 387 -6.17 2.63 7.56
CA PHE A 387 -5.86 3.92 6.92
C PHE A 387 -4.50 4.53 7.30
N ASP A 388 -3.83 4.03 8.34
CA ASP A 388 -2.46 4.42 8.72
C ASP A 388 -1.69 3.17 9.13
N GLU A 389 -0.57 2.91 8.45
CA GLU A 389 0.32 1.80 8.78
C GLU A 389 1.77 2.27 8.87
N LYS A 390 2.46 1.86 9.92
CA LYS A 390 3.84 2.27 10.19
C LYS A 390 4.69 1.10 10.62
N VAL A 391 5.84 0.93 9.98
CA VAL A 391 6.84 -0.09 10.30
C VAL A 391 8.10 0.57 10.84
N THR A 392 8.55 0.14 12.01
CA THR A 392 9.78 0.64 12.65
C THR A 392 10.67 -0.50 13.10
N VAL A 393 11.96 -0.20 13.25
CA VAL A 393 12.93 -1.10 13.90
C VAL A 393 13.55 -0.40 15.10
N THR A 394 13.57 -1.10 16.24
CA THR A 394 14.37 -0.76 17.42
C THR A 394 15.52 -1.73 17.52
N ARG A 395 16.74 -1.26 17.26
CA ARG A 395 17.92 -2.13 17.22
C ARG A 395 18.37 -2.53 18.60
N ALA A 396 18.86 -3.75 18.79
CA ALA A 396 19.51 -4.13 20.06
C ALA A 396 20.74 -3.25 20.32
N ASN A 397 21.59 -3.12 19.30
CA ASN A 397 22.84 -2.35 19.31
C ASN A 397 22.84 -1.29 18.19
N GLY A 398 22.38 -0.07 18.48
CA GLY A 398 22.42 1.02 17.52
C GLY A 398 23.85 1.51 17.23
N SER A 399 24.05 2.07 16.03
CA SER A 399 25.27 2.75 15.58
C SER A 399 24.92 4.05 14.85
N PRO A 400 25.89 4.93 14.53
CA PRO A 400 25.62 6.13 13.73
C PRO A 400 24.98 5.85 12.37
N ASP A 401 25.34 4.72 11.72
CA ASP A 401 24.83 4.34 10.40
C ASP A 401 23.56 3.48 10.47
N GLN A 402 23.24 2.93 11.65
CA GLN A 402 22.11 2.07 11.94
C GLN A 402 21.50 2.52 13.29
N PRO A 403 20.70 3.60 13.31
CA PRO A 403 20.30 4.26 14.55
C PRO A 403 19.48 3.33 15.46
N LYS A 404 19.46 3.65 16.77
CA LYS A 404 18.76 2.83 17.77
C LYS A 404 17.28 2.62 17.44
N GLU A 405 16.63 3.65 16.90
CA GLU A 405 15.26 3.61 16.41
C GLU A 405 15.27 4.13 14.97
N GLU A 406 14.57 3.46 14.07
CA GLU A 406 14.46 3.83 12.67
C GLU A 406 13.05 3.57 12.13
N CYS A 407 12.55 4.54 11.35
CA CYS A 407 11.37 4.39 10.51
C CYS A 407 11.74 3.62 9.24
N LEU A 408 11.08 2.49 8.99
CA LEU A 408 11.28 1.70 7.78
C LEU A 408 10.26 2.08 6.70
N ALA A 409 8.98 2.17 7.06
CA ALA A 409 7.94 2.68 6.19
C ALA A 409 6.81 3.32 6.99
N HIS A 410 6.13 4.29 6.39
CA HIS A 410 4.94 4.90 6.97
C HIS A 410 3.97 5.31 5.87
N ALA A 411 2.77 4.73 5.89
CA ALA A 411 1.67 5.05 5.02
C ALA A 411 0.53 5.73 5.81
N PRO A 412 0.61 7.06 6.07
CA PRO A 412 -0.37 7.78 6.91
C PRO A 412 -1.74 8.00 6.26
N LYS A 413 -1.87 7.58 5.00
CA LYS A 413 -3.10 7.60 4.19
C LYS A 413 -3.15 6.31 3.39
N TRP A 414 -2.88 5.20 4.05
CA TRP A 414 -2.95 3.88 3.45
C TRP A 414 -4.35 3.66 2.87
N GLU A 415 -4.43 2.98 1.73
CA GLU A 415 -5.67 2.82 0.97
C GLU A 415 -5.69 1.43 0.33
N PHE A 416 -6.76 0.67 0.59
CA PHE A 416 -6.88 -0.74 0.22
C PHE A 416 -6.77 -1.00 -1.28
N GLY A 417 -7.22 -0.07 -2.12
CA GLY A 417 -7.11 -0.20 -3.58
C GLY A 417 -5.69 -0.03 -4.13
N TRP A 418 -4.74 0.45 -3.31
CA TRP A 418 -3.37 0.77 -3.74
C TRP A 418 -2.31 0.07 -2.88
N GLN A 419 -2.22 -1.24 -3.06
CA GLN A 419 -1.24 -2.09 -2.38
C GLN A 419 -0.04 -2.34 -3.30
N ARG A 420 1.17 -2.01 -2.84
CA ARG A 420 2.40 -2.16 -3.62
C ARG A 420 3.59 -2.36 -2.71
N SER A 421 4.62 -3.01 -3.23
CA SER A 421 5.93 -3.02 -2.58
C SER A 421 6.66 -1.71 -2.86
N TYR A 422 7.43 -1.24 -1.89
CA TYR A 422 8.24 -0.03 -1.95
C TYR A 422 9.70 -0.41 -1.70
N SER A 423 10.59 -0.17 -2.66
CA SER A 423 12.01 -0.47 -2.50
C SER A 423 12.82 0.81 -2.26
N TYR A 424 13.85 0.74 -1.42
CA TYR A 424 14.74 1.87 -1.18
C TYR A 424 15.61 2.17 -2.41
N ASP A 425 15.78 3.45 -2.71
CA ASP A 425 16.72 3.97 -3.71
C ASP A 425 18.08 4.23 -3.06
N ALA A 426 18.77 3.15 -2.74
CA ALA A 426 20.08 3.19 -2.10
C ALA A 426 20.94 1.98 -2.49
N PRO A 427 22.28 2.10 -2.45
CA PRO A 427 23.17 0.95 -2.56
C PRO A 427 22.89 -0.08 -1.46
N ILE A 428 22.94 -1.37 -1.81
CA ILE A 428 22.64 -2.48 -0.89
C ILE A 428 23.43 -2.37 0.41
N GLU A 429 24.71 -1.98 0.30
CA GLU A 429 25.65 -1.85 1.40
C GLU A 429 25.28 -0.76 2.43
N THR A 430 24.35 0.13 2.11
CA THR A 430 23.88 1.21 2.98
C THR A 430 22.51 0.97 3.62
N LEU A 431 21.80 -0.07 3.17
CA LEU A 431 20.44 -0.41 3.61
C LEU A 431 20.38 -0.74 5.12
N PRO A 432 19.19 -0.60 5.75
CA PRO A 432 18.95 -1.04 7.11
C PRO A 432 19.35 -2.52 7.29
N THR A 433 20.16 -2.83 8.30
CA THR A 433 20.53 -4.22 8.64
C THR A 433 19.65 -4.75 9.76
N LEU A 434 19.33 -6.05 9.69
CA LEU A 434 18.66 -6.78 10.77
C LEU A 434 19.69 -7.64 11.52
N GLU A 435 19.78 -7.43 12.82
CA GLU A 435 20.62 -8.20 13.73
C GLU A 435 19.78 -8.94 14.78
N PRO A 436 20.26 -10.08 15.32
CA PRO A 436 19.60 -10.76 16.42
C PRO A 436 19.27 -9.83 17.60
N GLY A 437 18.02 -9.86 18.04
CA GLY A 437 17.50 -9.02 19.12
C GLY A 437 16.99 -7.65 18.69
N ASP A 438 17.12 -7.27 17.41
CA ASP A 438 16.38 -6.14 16.85
C ASP A 438 14.87 -6.41 16.95
N VAL A 439 14.09 -5.37 17.20
CA VAL A 439 12.64 -5.47 17.35
C VAL A 439 11.96 -4.67 16.25
N LEU A 440 11.28 -5.36 15.35
CA LEU A 440 10.37 -4.78 14.36
C LEU A 440 8.99 -4.59 14.98
N GLN A 441 8.37 -3.45 14.73
CA GLN A 441 7.00 -3.17 15.12
C GLN A 441 6.18 -2.66 13.94
N ILE A 442 4.97 -3.17 13.82
CA ILE A 442 3.99 -2.75 12.81
C ILE A 442 2.83 -2.14 13.57
N ARG A 443 2.57 -0.85 13.37
CA ARG A 443 1.39 -0.17 13.90
C ARG A 443 0.36 -0.06 12.80
N CYS A 444 -0.82 -0.61 13.01
CA CYS A 444 -1.96 -0.48 12.11
C CYS A 444 -3.07 0.32 12.79
N THR A 445 -3.61 1.32 12.10
CA THR A 445 -4.70 2.16 12.60
C THR A 445 -5.96 2.00 11.74
N TYR A 446 -7.09 1.81 12.41
CA TYR A 446 -8.36 1.45 11.80
C TYR A 446 -9.48 2.44 12.10
N ASN A 447 -10.38 2.58 11.13
CA ASN A 447 -11.63 3.33 11.23
C ASN A 447 -12.83 2.41 10.95
N ASN A 448 -13.39 1.84 12.01
CA ASN A 448 -14.60 1.02 12.03
C ASN A 448 -15.87 1.84 12.30
N SER A 449 -15.92 3.08 11.79
CA SER A 449 -17.09 3.95 11.91
C SER A 449 -17.72 4.23 10.57
N THR A 450 -18.92 4.79 10.59
CA THR A 450 -19.64 5.20 9.37
C THR A 450 -19.03 6.41 8.65
N ASP A 451 -17.93 6.99 9.17
CA ASP A 451 -17.10 7.95 8.44
C ASP A 451 -16.26 7.27 7.35
N ASN A 452 -15.99 5.95 7.48
CA ASN A 452 -15.29 5.18 6.47
C ASN A 452 -16.28 4.73 5.37
N PRO A 453 -16.10 5.15 4.10
CA PRO A 453 -17.00 4.78 3.02
C PRO A 453 -17.03 3.26 2.74
N TYR A 454 -15.95 2.55 3.03
CA TYR A 454 -15.92 1.09 2.89
C TYR A 454 -16.81 0.40 3.91
N VAL A 455 -16.83 0.87 5.16
CA VAL A 455 -17.75 0.40 6.20
C VAL A 455 -19.20 0.64 5.77
N VAL A 456 -19.52 1.84 5.26
CA VAL A 456 -20.88 2.16 4.78
C VAL A 456 -21.31 1.22 3.65
N LYS A 457 -20.40 0.93 2.70
CA LYS A 457 -20.65 -0.02 1.61
C LYS A 457 -20.89 -1.43 2.15
N ALA A 458 -20.00 -1.91 3.02
CA ALA A 458 -20.07 -3.24 3.62
C ALA A 458 -21.38 -3.47 4.41
N LEU A 459 -21.76 -2.51 5.24
CA LEU A 459 -23.01 -2.57 6.00
C LEU A 459 -24.23 -2.67 5.08
N LYS A 460 -24.23 -1.92 3.98
CA LYS A 460 -25.31 -1.96 3.00
C LYS A 460 -25.38 -3.33 2.29
N GLU A 461 -24.24 -3.87 1.89
CA GLU A 461 -24.13 -5.18 1.22
C GLU A 461 -24.56 -6.32 2.16
N ALA A 462 -24.20 -6.23 3.44
CA ALA A 462 -24.59 -7.19 4.46
C ALA A 462 -26.01 -6.96 5.03
N ASN A 463 -26.73 -5.93 4.57
CA ASN A 463 -28.03 -5.52 5.10
C ASN A 463 -28.02 -5.29 6.64
N MET A 464 -26.94 -4.67 7.12
CA MET A 464 -26.71 -4.29 8.51
C MET A 464 -26.90 -2.78 8.70
N ASN A 465 -27.31 -2.38 9.90
CA ASN A 465 -27.64 -0.98 10.24
C ASN A 465 -26.72 -0.37 11.31
N ALA A 466 -25.76 -1.13 11.82
CA ALA A 466 -24.76 -0.70 12.78
C ALA A 466 -23.46 -1.48 12.55
N THR A 467 -22.34 -0.85 12.89
CA THR A 467 -21.03 -1.50 12.93
C THR A 467 -20.99 -2.57 14.03
N ILE A 468 -20.09 -3.53 13.85
CA ILE A 468 -19.81 -4.60 14.82
C ILE A 468 -18.35 -4.55 15.21
N ASP A 469 -18.00 -5.20 16.32
CA ASP A 469 -16.60 -5.45 16.63
C ASP A 469 -16.00 -6.32 15.52
N VAL A 470 -14.83 -5.94 15.04
CA VAL A 470 -14.10 -6.64 13.97
C VAL A 470 -12.90 -7.33 14.59
N ALA A 471 -12.73 -8.60 14.24
CA ALA A 471 -11.64 -9.43 14.72
C ALA A 471 -10.64 -9.70 13.59
N TYR A 472 -9.59 -10.40 13.94
CA TYR A 472 -8.65 -11.00 12.99
C TYR A 472 -9.36 -11.93 11.99
N GLY A 473 -8.96 -11.87 10.72
CA GLY A 473 -9.34 -12.88 9.72
C GLY A 473 -9.00 -12.46 8.27
N GLU A 474 -9.09 -13.42 7.35
CA GLU A 474 -8.68 -13.23 5.93
C GLU A 474 -9.87 -13.28 4.94
N GLY A 475 -11.11 -13.43 5.43
CA GLY A 475 -12.20 -14.01 4.65
C GLY A 475 -13.27 -13.04 4.12
N ASN A 476 -13.43 -11.85 4.70
CA ASN A 476 -14.44 -10.87 4.26
C ASN A 476 -14.19 -9.45 4.81
N THR A 477 -15.04 -8.49 4.40
CA THR A 477 -15.00 -7.06 4.80
C THR A 477 -15.20 -6.78 6.31
N PHE A 478 -15.55 -7.77 7.11
CA PHE A 478 -15.73 -7.68 8.57
C PHE A 478 -14.62 -8.37 9.36
N ASP A 479 -13.54 -8.74 8.68
CA ASP A 479 -12.30 -9.20 9.29
C ASP A 479 -11.17 -8.23 8.91
N GLU A 480 -10.12 -8.16 9.73
CA GLU A 480 -8.96 -7.28 9.50
C GLU A 480 -7.61 -7.98 9.66
N MET A 481 -6.59 -7.34 9.11
CA MET A 481 -5.20 -7.76 9.14
C MET A 481 -4.27 -6.60 9.52
N CYS A 482 -3.12 -6.94 10.10
CA CYS A 482 -1.99 -6.03 10.29
C CYS A 482 -0.70 -6.67 9.80
N VAL A 483 -0.36 -6.48 8.52
CA VAL A 483 0.72 -7.20 7.85
C VAL A 483 1.72 -6.23 7.23
N ALA A 484 3.01 -6.46 7.49
CA ALA A 484 4.09 -5.85 6.73
C ALA A 484 4.87 -6.93 5.96
N GLY A 485 5.26 -6.64 4.72
CA GLY A 485 6.14 -7.48 3.91
C GLY A 485 7.55 -6.92 3.83
N LEU A 486 8.54 -7.69 4.28
CA LEU A 486 9.94 -7.35 4.19
C LEU A 486 10.54 -7.94 2.91
N SER A 487 10.98 -7.06 2.01
CA SER A 487 11.90 -7.45 0.94
C SER A 487 13.32 -7.45 1.50
N LEU A 488 13.94 -8.62 1.59
CA LEU A 488 15.23 -8.82 2.25
C LEU A 488 16.31 -9.21 1.25
N VAL A 489 17.51 -8.68 1.47
CA VAL A 489 18.72 -9.11 0.75
C VAL A 489 19.80 -9.54 1.73
N TYR A 490 20.53 -10.60 1.43
CA TYR A 490 21.58 -11.13 2.30
C TYR A 490 22.80 -11.57 1.49
N PRO A 491 24.03 -11.48 2.03
CA PRO A 491 25.21 -11.95 1.33
C PRO A 491 25.13 -13.45 1.04
N MET A 492 25.36 -13.84 -0.22
CA MET A 492 25.48 -15.26 -0.54
C MET A 492 26.85 -15.79 -0.12
N PRO A 493 26.92 -17.00 0.47
CA PRO A 493 28.17 -17.59 0.95
C PRO A 493 29.13 -18.03 -0.16
#